data_AF-A0A7X9R135-F1
#
_entry.id   AF-A0A7X9R135-F1
#
_cell.length_a   1.000
_cell.length_b   1.000
_cell.length_c   1.000
_cell.angle_alpha   90.00
_cell.angle_beta   90.00
_cell.angle_gamma   90.00
#
_symmetry.space_group_name_H-M   'P 1'
#
loop_
_entity.id
_entity.type
_entity.pdbx_description
1 polymer ?
#
loop_
_entity_poly.entity_id
_entity_poly.type
_entity_poly.pdbx_seq_one_letter_code
_entity_poly.pdbx_strand_id
1 'polypeptide(L)'
;MSEQQVTAIVDRVRTKLDALESTLEGIHGIRATAQSPDGRIAARVDGTGALADLRLEEAACRMDARELAASILTTVHAAAEAAAAQRVALVDDLRGALR
;
A
#
# COMPACT_ATOMS: atom_id res chain seq x y z
N MET A 1 0.73 -35.25 -26.49
CA MET A 1 1.42 -34.02 -26.05
C MET A 1 2.88 -34.37 -25.91
N SER A 2 3.78 -33.61 -26.54
CA SER A 2 5.23 -33.85 -26.41
C SER A 2 5.72 -33.38 -25.03
N GLU A 3 6.79 -33.99 -24.52
CA GLU A 3 7.43 -33.61 -23.26
C GLU A 3 7.79 -32.11 -23.21
N GLN A 4 8.20 -31.55 -24.35
CA GLN A 4 8.48 -30.12 -24.51
C GLN A 4 7.25 -29.23 -24.28
N GLN A 5 6.04 -29.67 -24.68
CA GLN A 5 4.81 -28.92 -24.44
C GLN A 5 4.46 -28.89 -22.95
N VAL A 6 4.70 -29.99 -22.23
CA VAL A 6 4.47 -30.06 -20.78
C VAL A 6 5.43 -29.14 -20.04
N THR A 7 6.73 -29.19 -20.37
CA THR A 7 7.74 -28.32 -19.76
C THR A 7 7.42 -26.84 -19.97
N ALA A 8 7.08 -26.45 -21.21
CA ALA A 8 6.72 -25.06 -21.51
C ALA A 8 5.49 -24.57 -20.72
N ILE A 9 4.51 -25.44 -20.47
CA ILE A 9 3.35 -25.11 -19.63
C ILE A 9 3.78 -24.93 -18.17
N VAL A 10 4.58 -25.86 -17.63
CA VAL A 10 5.06 -25.81 -16.24
C VAL A 10 5.84 -24.54 -15.99
N ASP A 11 6.77 -24.19 -16.88
CA ASP A 11 7.58 -22.99 -16.74
C ASP A 11 6.73 -21.73 -16.77
N ARG A 12 5.73 -21.67 -17.67
CA ARG A 12 4.80 -20.53 -17.73
C ARG A 12 3.94 -20.41 -16.46
N VAL A 13 3.53 -21.53 -15.86
CA VAL A 13 2.77 -21.51 -14.60
C VAL A 13 3.66 -21.01 -13.45
N ARG A 14 4.91 -21.47 -13.37
CA ARG A 14 5.88 -21.02 -12.36
C ARG A 14 6.09 -19.51 -12.42
N THR A 15 6.41 -18.97 -13.59
CA THR A 15 6.60 -17.51 -13.76
C THR A 15 5.39 -16.71 -13.28
N LYS A 16 4.17 -17.19 -13.56
CA LYS A 16 2.94 -16.50 -13.14
C LYS A 16 2.71 -16.58 -11.63
N LEU A 17 3.05 -17.71 -11.00
CA LEU A 17 2.94 -17.89 -9.56
C LEU A 17 3.95 -16.99 -8.83
N ASP A 18 5.21 -16.98 -9.29
CA ASP A 18 6.26 -16.14 -8.73
C ASP A 18 5.88 -14.64 -8.80
N ALA A 19 5.31 -14.21 -9.93
CA ALA A 19 4.83 -12.83 -10.09
C ALA A 19 3.68 -12.51 -9.12
N LEU A 20 2.76 -13.45 -8.90
CA LEU A 20 1.65 -13.28 -7.95
C LEU A 20 2.15 -13.20 -6.51
N GLU A 21 3.04 -14.11 -6.12
CA GLU A 21 3.63 -14.16 -4.77
C GLU A 21 4.38 -12.86 -4.46
N SER A 22 5.27 -12.43 -5.37
CA SER A 22 5.99 -11.16 -5.26
C SER A 22 5.05 -9.95 -5.14
N THR A 23 3.96 -9.94 -5.90
CA THR A 23 2.95 -8.87 -5.82
C THR A 23 2.25 -8.85 -4.46
N LEU A 24 1.87 -10.02 -3.93
CA LEU A 24 1.23 -10.14 -2.61
C LEU A 24 2.17 -9.72 -1.49
N GLU A 25 3.44 -10.14 -1.55
CA GLU A 25 4.48 -9.69 -0.62
C GLU A 25 4.66 -8.17 -0.66
N GLY A 26 4.71 -7.60 -1.88
CA GLY A 26 4.77 -6.15 -2.09
C GLY A 26 3.59 -5.42 -1.44
N ILE A 27 2.36 -5.91 -1.64
CA ILE A 27 1.16 -5.30 -1.05
C ILE A 27 1.22 -5.39 0.48
N HIS A 28 1.58 -6.54 1.06
CA HIS A 28 1.71 -6.68 2.51
C HIS A 28 2.79 -5.77 3.11
N GLY A 29 3.84 -5.49 2.33
CA GLY A 29 4.94 -4.60 2.68
C GLY A 29 4.61 -3.10 2.64
N ILE A 30 3.49 -2.68 2.03
CA ILE A 30 3.11 -1.27 1.95
C ILE A 30 2.95 -0.67 3.35
N ARG A 31 3.66 0.43 3.57
CA ARG A 31 3.62 1.26 4.78
C ARG A 31 3.67 2.73 4.37
N ALA A 32 2.56 3.24 3.86
CA ALA A 32 2.48 4.61 3.38
C ALA A 32 2.27 5.57 4.55
N THR A 33 3.04 6.65 4.60
CA THR A 33 2.97 7.65 5.67
C THR A 33 2.65 9.02 5.12
N ALA A 34 1.84 9.77 5.84
CA ALA A 34 1.63 11.20 5.59
C ALA A 34 1.75 11.98 6.90
N GLN A 35 2.09 13.26 6.78
CA GLN A 35 2.19 14.19 7.91
C GLN A 35 1.32 15.41 7.63
N SER A 36 0.75 15.98 8.69
CA SER A 36 0.09 17.28 8.61
C SER A 36 1.11 18.37 8.24
N PRO A 37 0.69 19.49 7.64
CA PRO A 37 1.60 20.56 7.22
C PRO A 37 2.43 21.16 8.36
N ASP A 38 1.90 21.13 9.59
CA ASP A 38 2.57 21.61 10.80
C ASP A 38 3.42 20.52 11.50
N GLY A 39 3.48 19.31 10.95
CA GLY A 39 4.25 18.18 11.47
C GLY A 39 3.70 17.57 12.76
N ARG A 40 2.55 18.03 13.25
CA ARG A 40 1.99 17.61 14.55
C ARG A 40 1.24 16.30 14.49
N ILE A 41 0.85 15.85 13.31
CA ILE A 41 0.10 14.62 13.07
C ILE A 41 0.87 13.80 12.04
N ALA A 42 1.06 12.51 12.31
CA ALA A 42 1.56 11.55 11.34
C ALA A 42 0.65 10.33 11.30
N ALA A 43 0.22 9.92 10.11
CA ALA A 43 -0.59 8.74 9.90
C ALA A 43 0.18 7.72 9.05
N ARG A 44 0.06 6.43 9.37
CA ARG A 44 0.54 5.32 8.55
C ARG A 44 -0.60 4.42 8.15
N VAL A 45 -0.74 4.20 6.85
CA VAL A 45 -1.73 3.29 6.26
C VAL A 45 -1.01 2.10 5.62
N ASP A 46 -1.53 0.90 5.84
CA ASP A 46 -0.97 -0.31 5.25
C ASP A 46 -1.50 -0.59 3.83
N GLY A 47 -0.99 -1.67 3.23
CA GLY A 47 -1.42 -2.11 1.91
C GLY A 47 -2.89 -2.48 1.80
N THR A 48 -3.61 -2.73 2.89
CA THR A 48 -5.06 -2.98 2.84
C THR A 48 -5.88 -1.69 2.87
N GLY A 49 -5.24 -0.55 3.17
CA GLY A 49 -5.92 0.72 3.42
C GLY A 49 -6.28 0.93 4.89
N ALA A 50 -5.89 0.03 5.79
CA ALA A 50 -6.13 0.19 7.21
C ALA A 50 -5.15 1.19 7.83
N LEU A 51 -5.65 2.03 8.74
CA LEU A 51 -4.81 2.89 9.56
C LEU A 51 -4.03 2.02 10.55
N ALA A 52 -2.72 1.86 10.30
CA ALA A 52 -1.83 1.01 11.07
C ALA A 52 -1.07 1.77 12.17
N ASP A 53 -1.00 3.09 12.07
CA ASP A 53 -0.39 3.95 13.09
C ASP A 53 -0.94 5.37 13.01
N LEU A 54 -1.06 6.02 14.16
CA LEU A 54 -1.42 7.43 14.27
C LEU A 54 -0.63 8.04 15.42
N ARG A 55 0.18 9.05 15.09
CA ARG A 55 0.98 9.79 16.05
C ARG A 55 0.49 11.22 16.12
N LEU A 56 0.21 11.68 17.34
CA LEU A 56 -0.15 13.04 17.65
C LEU A 56 0.92 13.61 18.58
N GLU A 57 1.52 14.73 18.18
CA GLU A 57 2.35 15.53 19.08
C GLU A 57 1.47 16.15 20.17
N GLU A 58 2.04 16.40 21.36
CA GLU A 58 1.30 17.00 22.47
C GLU A 58 0.64 18.35 22.08
N ALA A 59 1.30 19.11 21.20
CA ALA A 59 0.76 20.37 20.67
C ALA A 59 -0.52 20.17 19.85
N ALA A 60 -0.72 19.03 19.18
CA ALA A 60 -1.95 18.71 18.46
C ALA A 60 -3.14 18.55 19.42
N CYS A 61 -2.90 17.99 20.60
CA CYS A 61 -3.95 17.77 21.62
C CYS A 61 -4.48 19.07 22.24
N ARG A 62 -3.84 20.21 21.97
CA ARG A 62 -4.26 21.54 22.43
C ARG A 62 -5.08 22.31 21.39
N MET A 63 -5.24 21.76 20.18
CA MET A 63 -6.06 22.34 19.12
C MET A 63 -7.55 22.23 19.46
N ASP A 64 -8.38 23.03 18.78
CA ASP A 64 -9.82 22.80 18.80
C ASP A 64 -10.13 21.38 18.30
N ALA A 65 -11.09 20.70 18.94
CA ALA A 65 -11.38 19.30 18.66
C ALA A 65 -11.84 19.07 17.21
N ARG A 66 -12.58 20.03 16.63
CA ARG A 66 -13.05 19.94 15.25
C ARG A 66 -11.89 20.14 14.27
N GLU A 67 -11.00 21.07 14.56
CA GLU A 67 -9.79 21.31 13.76
C GLU A 67 -8.85 20.11 13.81
N LEU A 68 -8.65 19.53 14.99
CA LEU A 68 -7.86 18.31 15.17
C LEU A 68 -8.44 17.14 14.36
N ALA A 69 -9.75 16.90 14.47
CA ALA A 69 -10.42 15.83 13.74
C ALA A 69 -10.28 16.00 12.21
N ALA A 70 -10.46 17.23 11.70
CA ALA A 70 -10.27 17.53 10.29
C ALA A 70 -8.83 17.27 9.85
N SER A 71 -7.85 17.73 10.64
CA SER A 71 -6.42 17.54 10.33
C SER A 71 -6.01 16.05 10.34
N ILE A 72 -6.53 15.27 11.30
CA ILE A 72 -6.35 13.81 11.33
C ILE A 72 -6.91 13.18 10.05
N LEU A 73 -8.17 13.45 9.71
CA LEU A 73 -8.83 12.86 8.54
C LEU A 73 -8.09 13.20 7.24
N THR A 74 -7.70 14.46 7.05
CA THR A 74 -6.90 14.87 5.89
C THR A 74 -5.56 14.13 5.82
N THR A 75 -4.86 14.03 6.96
CA THR A 75 -3.55 13.33 7.01
C THR A 75 -3.70 11.83 6.73
N VAL A 76 -4.72 11.19 7.29
CA VAL A 76 -5.01 9.76 7.05
C VAL A 76 -5.39 9.51 5.59
N HIS A 77 -6.22 10.37 4.99
CA HIS A 77 -6.57 10.25 3.57
C HIS A 77 -5.35 10.38 2.66
N ALA A 78 -4.45 11.32 2.93
CA ALA A 78 -3.20 11.44 2.17
C ALA A 78 -2.34 10.16 2.25
N ALA A 79 -2.25 9.54 3.43
CA ALA A 79 -1.56 8.26 3.59
C ALA A 79 -2.27 7.13 2.83
N ALA A 80 -3.60 7.10 2.85
CA ALA A 80 -4.41 6.10 2.15
C ALA A 80 -4.30 6.22 0.61
N GLU A 81 -4.28 7.45 0.08
CA GLU A 81 -4.04 7.72 -1.33
C GLU A 81 -2.65 7.25 -1.77
N ALA A 82 -1.62 7.52 -0.96
CA ALA A 82 -0.27 7.03 -1.21
C ALA A 82 -0.20 5.49 -1.20
N ALA A 83 -0.86 4.83 -0.23
CA ALA A 83 -0.95 3.36 -0.19
C ALA A 83 -1.69 2.80 -1.42
N ALA A 84 -2.76 3.46 -1.85
CA ALA A 84 -3.52 3.07 -3.04
C ALA A 84 -2.69 3.20 -4.32
N ALA A 85 -1.92 4.29 -4.47
CA ALA A 85 -1.02 4.46 -5.60
C ALA A 85 0.04 3.35 -5.67
N GLN A 86 0.64 2.99 -4.54
CA GLN A 86 1.60 1.88 -4.46
C GLN A 86 0.96 0.54 -4.83
N ARG A 87 -0.26 0.25 -4.35
CA ARG A 87 -1.00 -0.96 -4.76
C ARG A 87 -1.25 -1.01 -6.26
N VAL A 88 -1.69 0.11 -6.85
CA VAL A 88 -1.97 0.19 -8.29
C VAL A 88 -0.72 -0.13 -9.10
N ALA A 89 0.43 0.44 -8.72
CA ALA A 89 1.71 0.15 -9.38
C ALA A 89 2.05 -1.35 -9.34
N LEU A 90 1.96 -2.00 -8.17
CA LEU A 90 2.23 -3.44 -8.03
C LEU A 90 1.29 -4.32 -8.88
N VAL A 91 0.01 -3.95 -8.96
CA VAL A 91 -0.97 -4.67 -9.78
C VAL A 91 -0.71 -4.46 -11.28
N ASP A 92 -0.24 -3.28 -11.68
CA ASP A 92 0.14 -3.01 -13.07
C ASP A 92 1.40 -3.79 -13.47
N ASP A 93 2.38 -3.93 -12.56
CA ASP A 93 3.56 -4.78 -12.76
C ASP A 93 3.17 -6.25 -12.91
N LEU A 94 2.28 -6.76 -12.05
CA LEU A 94 1.71 -8.11 -12.18
C LEU A 94 1.05 -8.30 -13.55
N ARG A 95 0.21 -7.35 -13.98
CA ARG A 95 -0.44 -7.41 -15.29
C ARG A 95 0.59 -7.46 -16.42
N GLY A 96 1.70 -6.74 -16.29
CA GLY A 96 2.83 -6.81 -17.23
C GLY A 96 3.45 -8.19 -17.30
N ALA A 97 3.72 -8.82 -16.15
CA ALA A 97 4.33 -10.14 -16.05
C ALA A 97 3.43 -11.30 -16.52
N LEU A 98 2.10 -11.11 -16.50
CA LEU A 98 1.13 -12.14 -16.90
C LEU A 98 0.84 -12.18 -18.41
N ARG A 99 1.23 -11.15 -19.17
CA ARG A 99 1.04 -11.06 -20.62
C ARG A 99 2.04 -11.95 -21.36
#